data_AF-A0A3M5GGK0-F1
#
_entry.id   AF-A0A3M5GGK0-F1
#
_cell.length_a   1.000
_cell.length_b   1.000
_cell.length_c   1.000
_cell.angle_alpha   90.00
_cell.angle_beta   90.00
_cell.angle_gamma   90.00
#
_symmetry.space_group_name_H-M   'P 1'
#
loop_
_entity.id
_entity.type
_entity.pdbx_description
1 polymer ?
#
loop_
_entity_poly.entity_id
_entity_poly.type
_entity_poly.pdbx_seq_one_letter_code
_entity_poly.pdbx_strand_id
1 'polypeptide(L)' 'NWRMAQESVQAHGIVVTGATGGPMKNPALTAANETMRQMVTFGSMLGLDPASRTRLIGGNKEKETNEFAQLLRS' A
#
# COMPACT_ATOMS: atom_id res chain seq x y z
N ASN A 1 -4.40 -11.23 -8.11
CA ASN A 1 -3.25 -11.05 -9.03
C ASN A 1 -1.89 -11.12 -8.35
N TRP A 2 -1.65 -10.43 -7.22
CA TRP A 2 -0.35 -10.52 -6.53
C TRP A 2 0.06 -11.93 -6.08
N ARG A 3 -0.86 -12.68 -5.44
CA ARG A 3 -0.57 -14.07 -4.99
C ARG A 3 -0.15 -14.98 -6.14
N MET A 4 -0.93 -15.00 -7.23
CA MET A 4 -0.61 -15.79 -8.43
C MET A 4 0.71 -15.35 -9.07
N ALA A 5 1.03 -14.05 -9.02
CA ALA A 5 2.30 -13.55 -9.51
C ALA A 5 3.48 -14.04 -8.66
N GLN A 6 3.33 -14.08 -7.32
CA GLN A 6 4.34 -14.65 -6.42
C GLN A 6 4.55 -16.14 -6.66
N GLU A 7 3.45 -16.91 -6.81
CA GLU A 7 3.51 -18.34 -7.14
C GLU A 7 4.24 -18.58 -8.46
N SER A 8 3.97 -17.77 -9.49
CA SER A 8 4.66 -17.85 -10.79
C SER A 8 6.16 -17.55 -10.67
N VAL A 9 6.54 -16.53 -9.90
CA VAL A 9 7.95 -16.19 -9.65
C VAL A 9 8.64 -17.28 -8.84
N GLN A 10 7.96 -17.90 -7.88
CA GLN A 10 8.51 -19.01 -7.10
C GLN A 10 8.74 -20.24 -7.99
N ALA A 11 7.81 -20.55 -8.89
CA ALA A 11 7.89 -21.71 -9.76
C ALA A 11 8.92 -21.55 -10.90
N HIS A 12 9.03 -20.36 -11.50
CA HIS A 12 9.83 -20.14 -12.71
C HIS A 12 11.06 -19.25 -12.51
N GLY A 13 11.16 -18.60 -11.35
CA GLY A 13 12.22 -17.63 -11.05
C GLY A 13 11.99 -16.26 -11.69
N ILE A 14 13.06 -15.45 -11.64
CA ILE A 14 13.06 -14.04 -12.06
C ILE A 14 13.18 -13.89 -13.59
N VAL A 15 13.76 -14.89 -14.25
CA VAL A 15 13.98 -14.94 -15.70
C VAL A 15 13.26 -16.17 -16.26
N VAL A 16 12.49 -15.96 -17.32
CA VAL A 16 11.73 -16.99 -18.03
C VAL A 16 12.11 -16.98 -19.50
N THR A 17 11.90 -18.08 -20.20
CA THR A 17 12.13 -18.15 -21.63
C THR A 17 11.00 -17.40 -22.36
N GLY A 18 11.38 -16.40 -23.16
CA GLY A 18 10.46 -15.65 -24.01
C GLY A 18 10.01 -16.46 -25.24
N ALA A 19 9.02 -15.96 -25.97
CA ALA A 19 8.46 -16.63 -27.15
C ALA A 19 9.49 -16.91 -28.26
N THR A 20 10.58 -16.13 -28.31
CA THR A 20 11.70 -16.29 -29.26
C THR A 20 12.85 -17.15 -28.73
N GLY A 21 12.67 -17.80 -27.57
CA GLY A 21 13.65 -18.70 -26.96
C GLY A 21 14.75 -18.02 -26.13
N GLY A 22 14.80 -16.68 -26.13
CA GLY A 22 15.75 -15.91 -25.33
C GLY A 22 15.30 -15.69 -23.87
N PRO A 23 16.23 -15.43 -22.93
CA PRO A 23 15.89 -15.09 -21.55
C PRO A 23 15.16 -13.74 -21.49
N MET A 24 14.01 -13.71 -20.84
CA MET A 24 13.17 -12.54 -20.62
C MET A 24 12.87 -12.40 -19.13
N LYS A 25 12.74 -11.16 -18.64
CA LYS A 25 12.26 -10.90 -17.28
C LYS A 25 10.85 -11.48 -17.09
N ASN A 26 10.61 -12.21 -16.00
CA ASN A 26 9.31 -12.80 -15.71
C ASN A 26 8.20 -11.72 -15.69
N PRO A 27 7.18 -11.80 -16.58
CA PRO A 27 6.06 -10.85 -16.61
C PRO A 27 5.29 -10.76 -15.28
N ALA A 28 5.31 -11.83 -14.47
CA ALA A 28 4.71 -11.84 -13.14
C ALA A 28 5.32 -10.78 -12.21
N LEU A 29 6.59 -10.41 -12.41
CA LEU A 29 7.23 -9.33 -11.64
C LEU A 29 6.58 -7.97 -11.92
N THR A 30 6.18 -7.73 -13.16
CA THR A 30 5.45 -6.51 -13.55
C THR A 30 4.08 -6.48 -12.91
N ALA A 31 3.33 -7.59 -13.01
CA ALA A 31 2.00 -7.72 -12.39
C ALA A 31 2.04 -7.55 -10.85
N ALA A 32 3.07 -8.09 -10.18
CA ALA A 32 3.26 -7.91 -8.75
C ALA A 32 3.54 -6.45 -8.38
N ASN A 33 4.38 -5.76 -9.15
CA ASN A 33 4.70 -4.35 -8.94
C ASN A 33 3.47 -3.44 -9.15
N GLU A 34 2.70 -3.67 -10.21
CA GLU A 34 1.45 -2.94 -10.45
C GLU A 34 0.46 -3.12 -9.31
N THR A 35 0.29 -4.36 -8.83
CA THR A 35 -0.61 -4.62 -7.70
C THR A 35 -0.12 -3.91 -6.43
N MET A 36 1.20 -3.89 -6.17
CA MET A 36 1.77 -3.19 -5.02
C MET A 36 1.56 -1.67 -5.13
N ARG A 37 1.74 -1.09 -6.31
CA ARG A 37 1.47 0.34 -6.55
C ARG A 37 0.01 0.68 -6.31
N GLN A 38 -0.90 -0.17 -6.77
CA GLN A 38 -2.34 0.00 -6.50
C GLN A 38 -2.62 -0.03 -4.99
N MET A 39 -2.03 -0.96 -4.24
CA MET A 39 -2.17 -1.01 -2.77
C MET A 39 -1.68 0.28 -2.10
N VAL A 40 -0.52 0.81 -2.50
CA VAL A 40 -0.01 2.09 -1.99
C VAL A 40 -1.00 3.21 -2.28
N THR A 41 -1.49 3.33 -3.52
CA THR A 41 -2.48 4.34 -3.90
C THR A 41 -3.75 4.23 -3.06
N PHE A 42 -4.30 3.03 -2.89
CA PHE A 42 -5.48 2.80 -2.04
C PHE A 42 -5.20 3.18 -0.58
N GLY A 43 -4.04 2.81 -0.05
CA GLY A 43 -3.62 3.17 1.31
C GLY A 43 -3.51 4.68 1.51
N SER A 44 -2.88 5.39 0.58
CA SER A 44 -2.79 6.86 0.60
C SER A 44 -4.18 7.51 0.56
N MET A 45 -5.11 7.01 -0.27
CA MET A 45 -6.48 7.53 -0.31
C MET A 45 -7.21 7.35 1.04
N LEU A 46 -6.94 6.25 1.75
CA LEU A 46 -7.47 5.99 3.10
C LEU A 46 -6.71 6.75 4.21
N GLY A 47 -5.71 7.57 3.87
CA GLY A 47 -4.94 8.32 4.86
C GLY A 47 -3.85 7.52 5.57
N LEU A 48 -3.49 6.35 5.04
CA LEU A 48 -2.48 5.46 5.63
C LEU A 48 -1.04 5.87 5.29
N ASP A 49 -0.84 6.90 4.45
CA ASP A 49 0.47 7.52 4.24
C ASP A 49 0.61 8.87 4.98
N PRO A 50 1.83 9.24 5.44
CA PRO A 50 2.05 10.47 6.22
C PRO A 50 1.58 11.76 5.51
N ALA A 51 1.72 11.81 4.19
CA ALA A 51 1.31 12.94 3.37
C ALA A 51 -0.23 13.12 3.38
N SER A 52 -1.01 12.04 3.19
CA SER A 52 -2.47 12.13 3.23
C SER A 52 -3.01 12.27 4.65
N ARG A 53 -2.29 11.75 5.65
CA ARG A 53 -2.66 11.94 7.07
C ARG A 53 -2.54 13.40 7.51
N THR A 54 -1.55 14.13 7.02
CA THR A 54 -1.40 15.57 7.28
C THR A 54 -2.60 16.36 6.75
N ARG A 55 -3.13 15.98 5.58
CA ARG A 55 -4.36 16.56 5.02
C ARG A 55 -5.60 16.28 5.88
N LEU A 56 -5.69 15.09 6.47
CA LEU A 56 -6.81 14.72 7.35
C LEU A 56 -6.73 15.37 8.74
N ILE A 57 -5.53 15.54 9.30
CA ILE A 57 -5.32 16.06 10.68
C ILE A 57 -5.20 17.59 10.71
N GLY A 58 -4.79 18.22 9.61
CA GLY A 58 -4.44 19.66 9.59
C GLY A 58 -5.60 20.65 9.70
N GLY A 59 -6.86 20.21 9.63
CA GLY A 59 -8.02 21.11 9.55
C GLY A 59 -8.65 21.53 10.89
N ASN A 60 -8.55 20.70 11.93
CA ASN A 60 -9.06 21.02 13.26
C ASN A 60 -8.45 20.05 14.27
N LYS A 61 -7.48 20.53 15.04
CA LYS A 61 -7.30 19.99 16.39
C LYS A 61 -8.56 20.42 17.13
N GLU A 62 -9.61 19.60 17.12
CA GLU A 62 -10.60 19.70 18.18
C GLU A 62 -9.80 19.71 19.47
N LYS A 63 -9.96 20.78 20.24
CA LYS A 63 -9.34 20.87 21.55
C LYS A 63 -9.85 19.62 22.27
N GLU A 64 -8.95 18.71 22.64
CA GLU A 64 -9.27 17.60 23.53
C GLU A 64 -9.64 18.19 24.90
N THR A 65 -10.82 18.78 25.01
CA THR A 65 -11.47 19.03 26.28
C THR A 65 -12.24 17.77 26.57
N ASN A 66 -11.58 16.82 27.22
CA ASN A 66 -12.23 15.67 27.82
C ASN A 66 -13.47 16.17 28.59
N GLU A 67 -14.67 15.76 28.16
CA GLU A 67 -15.95 16.26 28.73
C GLU A 67 -16.07 15.98 30.23
N PHE A 68 -15.34 14.98 30.73
CA PHE A 68 -15.28 14.62 32.15
C PHE A 68 -14.20 15.38 32.93
N ALA A 69 -13.30 16.12 32.26
CA ALA A 69 -12.27 16.90 32.95
C ALA A 69 -12.85 18.02 33.83
N GLN A 70 -14.09 18.45 33.56
CA GLN A 70 -14.80 19.41 34.40
C GLN A 70 -15.28 18.79 35.73
N LEU A 71 -15.57 17.48 35.75
CA LEU A 71 -16.03 16.77 36.95
C LEU A 71 -14.90 16.45 37.94
N LEU A 72 -13.65 16.37 37.47
CA LEU A 72 -12.49 16.15 38.35
C LEU A 72 -12.02 17.42 39.09
N ARG A 73 -12.58 18.59 38.74
CA ARG A 73 -12.21 19.88 39.34
C ARG A 73 -13.22 20.39 40.38
N SER A 74 -14.28 19.62 40.66
CA SER A 74 -15.30 19.91 41.69
C SER A 74 -15.05 19.13 42.98
#